data_AF-A0A2B5SGV9-F1
#
_entry.id   AF-A0A2B5SGV9-F1
#
_cell.length_a   1.000
_cell.length_b   1.000
_cell.length_c   1.000
_cell.angle_alpha   90.00
_cell.angle_beta   90.00
_cell.angle_gamma   90.00
#
_symmetry.space_group_name_H-M   'P 1'
#
loop_
_entity.id
_entity.type
_entity.pdbx_description
1 polymer ?
#
loop_
_entity_poly.entity_id
_entity_poly.type
_entity_poly.pdbx_seq_one_letter_code
_entity_poly.pdbx_strand_id
1 'polypeptide(L)'
;MYSIRHSQGITRRWKRVNENSNLVSIEAQTEYSITSGKRETRIFLKMYVDAVHSGLIADLGPERWTTLCVLASFMDEDGECYPTQDMIAKRLNISRESANRRIKKLCEYRWDGKPLVVKERRRHERTQQWENTVYTILPISQLTIFGNEPETLDPSDV
;
A
#
# COMPACT_ATOMS: atom_id res chain seq x y z
N MET A 1 -55.99 20.23 14.22
CA MET A 1 -54.96 21.05 13.53
C MET A 1 -53.74 21.05 14.43
N TYR A 2 -52.57 20.75 13.84
CA TYR A 2 -51.24 20.53 14.44
C TYR A 2 -50.96 19.21 15.19
N SER A 3 -50.42 18.29 14.39
CA SER A 3 -49.64 17.10 14.74
C SER A 3 -48.23 17.51 15.17
N ILE A 4 -47.73 16.96 16.28
CA ILE A 4 -46.31 17.03 16.65
C ILE A 4 -45.77 15.60 16.75
N ARG A 5 -44.69 15.42 16.01
CA ARG A 5 -44.16 14.17 15.49
C ARG A 5 -43.45 13.35 16.57
N HIS A 6 -43.60 12.03 16.45
CA HIS A 6 -42.78 11.04 17.14
C HIS A 6 -41.27 11.34 16.93
N SER A 7 -40.51 11.44 18.01
CA SER A 7 -39.05 11.42 17.95
C SER A 7 -38.61 10.00 17.61
N GLN A 8 -38.36 9.75 16.33
CA GLN A 8 -37.61 8.59 15.89
C GLN A 8 -36.16 8.83 16.30
N GLY A 9 -35.71 8.14 17.34
CA GLY A 9 -34.31 8.05 17.71
C GLY A 9 -33.53 7.56 16.50
N ILE A 10 -32.55 8.35 16.08
CA ILE A 10 -31.62 8.00 15.01
C ILE A 10 -30.76 6.86 15.53
N THR A 11 -31.21 5.64 15.27
CA THR A 11 -30.41 4.43 15.43
C THR A 11 -29.22 4.60 14.51
N ARG A 12 -28.04 4.82 15.11
CA ARG A 12 -26.76 4.81 14.40
C ARG A 12 -26.63 3.44 13.76
N ARG A 13 -26.97 3.37 12.47
CA ARG A 13 -26.80 2.21 11.61
C ARG A 13 -25.33 1.82 11.65
N TRP A 14 -25.04 0.78 12.42
CA TRP A 14 -23.75 0.12 12.47
C TRP A 14 -23.28 -0.11 11.03
N LYS A 15 -22.20 0.60 10.65
CA LYS A 15 -21.48 0.29 9.41
C LYS A 15 -20.94 -1.12 9.60
N ARG A 16 -21.51 -2.04 8.84
CA ARG A 16 -21.06 -3.42 8.71
C ARG A 16 -19.53 -3.41 8.54
N VAL A 17 -18.85 -4.10 9.44
CA VAL A 17 -17.40 -4.31 9.42
C VAL A 17 -17.04 -4.90 8.05
N ASN A 18 -16.09 -4.27 7.35
CA ASN A 18 -15.50 -4.87 6.16
C ASN A 18 -14.30 -5.68 6.65
N GLU A 19 -14.44 -7.01 6.70
CA GLU A 19 -13.37 -7.95 7.14
C GLU A 19 -12.15 -7.94 6.20
N ASN A 20 -12.21 -7.20 5.10
CA ASN A 20 -11.12 -7.00 4.14
C ASN A 20 -10.83 -5.50 3.93
N SER A 21 -10.34 -4.80 4.98
CA SER A 21 -9.78 -3.47 4.81
C SER A 21 -8.40 -3.56 4.16
N ASN A 22 -8.31 -3.10 2.91
CA ASN A 22 -7.03 -2.86 2.25
C ASN A 22 -6.38 -1.64 2.92
N LEU A 23 -5.09 -1.71 3.24
CA LEU A 23 -4.34 -0.55 3.78
C LEU A 23 -3.68 0.23 2.64
N VAL A 24 -3.00 -0.49 1.75
CA VAL A 24 -2.41 0.06 0.54
C VAL A 24 -2.69 -0.93 -0.59
N SER A 25 -3.11 -0.44 -1.75
CA SER A 25 -3.31 -1.25 -2.96
C SER A 25 -2.73 -0.60 -4.20
N ILE A 26 -2.55 -1.42 -5.22
CA ILE A 26 -2.13 -1.03 -6.55
C ILE A 26 -3.28 -1.36 -7.50
N GLU A 27 -3.58 -0.44 -8.41
CA GLU A 27 -4.57 -0.65 -9.46
C GLU A 27 -4.00 -0.22 -10.81
N ALA A 28 -3.99 -1.14 -11.77
CA ALA A 28 -3.67 -0.87 -13.16
C ALA A 28 -4.96 -0.74 -13.97
N GLN A 29 -5.14 0.38 -14.66
CA GLN A 29 -6.27 0.62 -15.56
C GLN A 29 -5.75 0.82 -16.98
N THR A 30 -6.07 -0.10 -17.89
CA THR A 30 -5.75 0.04 -19.32
C THR A 30 -6.97 0.55 -20.07
N GLU A 31 -6.87 1.74 -20.65
CA GLU A 31 -7.89 2.33 -21.50
C GLU A 31 -7.53 2.10 -22.97
N TYR A 32 -8.46 1.50 -23.73
CA TYR A 32 -8.35 1.39 -25.19
C TYR A 32 -9.18 2.49 -25.85
N SER A 33 -8.49 3.45 -26.47
CA SER A 33 -9.16 4.49 -27.25
C SER A 33 -9.58 3.93 -28.60
N ILE A 34 -10.89 3.81 -28.81
CA ILE A 34 -11.47 3.32 -30.07
C ILE A 34 -11.22 4.30 -31.22
N THR A 35 -11.07 5.60 -30.94
CA THR A 35 -10.84 6.64 -31.96
C THR A 35 -9.39 6.75 -32.39
N SER A 36 -8.44 6.48 -31.49
CA SER A 36 -7.00 6.59 -31.79
C SER A 36 -6.27 5.24 -31.90
N GLY A 37 -6.93 4.13 -31.58
CA GLY A 37 -6.33 2.78 -31.55
C GLY A 37 -5.22 2.61 -30.49
N LYS A 38 -5.11 3.54 -29.53
CA LYS A 38 -4.05 3.54 -28.53
C LYS A 38 -4.51 2.85 -27.25
N ARG A 39 -3.64 2.07 -26.63
CA ARG A 39 -3.80 1.54 -25.27
C ARG A 39 -2.96 2.41 -24.32
N GLU A 40 -3.60 2.99 -23.32
CA GLU A 40 -2.92 3.71 -22.24
C GLU A 40 -3.15 2.97 -20.93
N THR A 41 -2.07 2.47 -20.32
CA THR A 41 -2.12 1.89 -18.98
C THR A 41 -1.76 2.96 -17.96
N ARG A 42 -2.62 3.14 -16.96
CA ARG A 42 -2.42 4.03 -15.81
C ARG A 42 -2.31 3.21 -14.54
N ILE A 43 -1.24 3.42 -13.78
CA ILE A 43 -1.02 2.78 -12.49
C ILE A 43 -1.42 3.75 -11.36
N PHE A 44 -2.20 3.26 -10.41
CA PHE A 44 -2.63 3.99 -9.23
C PHE A 44 -2.11 3.29 -7.97
N LEU A 45 -1.39 4.04 -7.15
CA LEU A 45 -1.09 3.64 -5.77
C LEU A 45 -2.19 4.23 -4.86
N LYS A 46 -3.02 3.36 -4.28
CA LYS A 46 -4.14 3.75 -3.41
C LYS A 46 -3.75 3.52 -1.95
N MET A 47 -3.79 4.59 -1.17
CA MET A 47 -3.68 4.53 0.28
C MET A 47 -5.07 4.69 0.86
N TYR A 48 -5.50 3.73 1.67
CA TYR A 48 -6.77 3.77 2.36
C TYR A 48 -6.59 4.45 3.71
N VAL A 49 -7.61 5.20 4.13
CA VAL A 49 -7.60 5.95 5.40
C VAL A 49 -7.28 5.03 6.60
N ASP A 50 -7.69 3.76 6.54
CA ASP A 50 -7.38 2.73 7.53
C ASP A 50 -5.86 2.50 7.71
N ALA A 51 -5.02 2.75 6.70
CA ALA A 51 -3.56 2.71 6.84
C ALA A 51 -3.01 3.78 7.80
N VAL A 52 -3.68 4.93 7.86
CA VAL A 52 -3.30 6.00 8.80
C VAL A 52 -3.76 5.61 10.21
N HIS A 53 -5.01 5.16 10.35
CA HIS A 53 -5.58 4.81 11.66
C HIS A 53 -4.99 3.54 12.28
N SER A 54 -4.55 2.57 11.47
CA SER A 54 -3.85 1.37 11.94
C SER A 54 -2.42 1.65 12.41
N GLY A 55 -1.88 2.85 12.17
CA GLY A 55 -0.51 3.20 12.51
C GLY A 55 0.54 2.79 11.46
N LEU A 56 0.14 2.12 10.36
CA LEU A 56 1.05 1.70 9.28
C LEU A 56 1.86 2.88 8.73
N ILE A 57 1.20 4.00 8.42
CA ILE A 57 1.88 5.15 7.84
C ILE A 57 2.88 5.77 8.83
N ALA A 58 2.53 5.81 10.12
CA ALA A 58 3.40 6.34 11.16
C ALA A 58 4.64 5.47 11.37
N ASP A 59 4.47 4.15 11.42
CA ASP A 59 5.56 3.17 11.61
C ASP A 59 6.46 3.04 10.37
N LEU A 60 5.87 3.05 9.17
CA LEU A 60 6.61 3.07 7.91
C LEU A 60 7.51 4.31 7.84
N GLY A 61 6.96 5.46 8.24
CA GLY A 61 7.65 6.74 8.30
C GLY A 61 7.84 7.40 6.93
N PRO A 62 8.17 8.71 6.91
CA PRO A 62 8.19 9.51 5.68
C PRO A 62 9.24 9.04 4.68
N GLU A 63 10.44 8.66 5.16
CA GLU A 63 11.52 8.20 4.28
C GLU A 63 11.12 6.96 3.47
N ARG A 64 10.52 5.96 4.12
CA ARG A 64 10.11 4.72 3.44
C ARG A 64 8.86 4.95 2.60
N TRP A 65 7.91 5.76 3.06
CA TRP A 65 6.72 6.12 2.30
C TRP A 65 7.08 6.81 0.98
N THR A 66 7.93 7.84 1.01
CA THR A 66 8.39 8.50 -0.23
C THR A 66 9.15 7.55 -1.14
N THR A 67 9.97 6.66 -0.58
CA THR A 67 10.71 5.64 -1.35
C THR A 67 9.76 4.64 -2.02
N LEU A 68 8.70 4.22 -1.32
CA LEU A 68 7.66 3.34 -1.85
C LEU A 68 6.93 4.00 -3.03
N CYS A 69 6.52 5.27 -2.89
CA CYS A 69 5.86 6.00 -3.97
C CYS A 69 6.75 6.13 -5.22
N VAL A 70 8.05 6.41 -5.04
CA VAL A 70 8.99 6.44 -6.16
C VAL A 70 9.15 5.07 -6.79
N LEU A 71 9.26 4.01 -5.98
CA LEU A 71 9.38 2.65 -6.49
C LEU A 71 8.16 2.25 -7.32
N ALA A 72 6.95 2.51 -6.80
CA ALA A 72 5.68 2.25 -7.47
C ALA A 72 5.52 3.01 -8.81
N SER A 73 6.23 4.13 -9.00
CA SER A 73 6.21 4.86 -10.28
C SER A 73 6.91 4.13 -11.44
N PHE A 74 7.65 3.05 -11.14
CA PHE A 74 8.32 2.19 -12.12
C PHE A 74 7.64 0.84 -12.29
N MET A 75 6.41 0.72 -11.79
CA MET A 75 5.63 -0.50 -11.81
C MET A 75 5.03 -0.76 -13.19
N ASP A 76 5.02 -2.02 -13.60
CA ASP A 76 4.32 -2.52 -14.77
C ASP A 76 2.90 -3.03 -14.44
N GLU A 77 2.26 -3.70 -15.40
CA GLU A 77 0.91 -4.27 -15.23
C GLU A 77 0.87 -5.46 -14.25
N ASP A 78 2.01 -6.11 -14.01
CA ASP A 78 2.16 -7.29 -13.15
C ASP A 78 2.52 -6.93 -11.70
N GLY A 79 2.66 -5.63 -11.39
CA GLY A 79 3.05 -5.15 -10.07
C GLY A 79 4.57 -5.18 -9.82
N GLU A 80 5.35 -5.38 -10.88
CA GLU A 80 6.80 -5.46 -10.83
C GLU A 80 7.45 -4.12 -11.17
N CYS A 81 8.43 -3.74 -10.37
CA CYS A 81 9.16 -2.48 -10.54
C CYS A 81 10.59 -2.77 -11.01
N TYR A 82 10.99 -2.14 -12.12
CA TYR A 82 12.32 -2.33 -12.75
C TYR A 82 13.23 -1.10 -12.74
N PRO A 83 13.32 -0.31 -11.66
CA PRO A 83 14.23 0.82 -11.65
C PRO A 83 15.67 0.42 -11.37
N THR A 84 16.61 1.10 -12.01
CA THR A 84 18.00 1.12 -11.57
C THR A 84 18.15 1.98 -10.30
N GLN A 85 19.24 1.79 -9.57
CA GLN A 85 19.55 2.59 -8.37
C GLN A 85 19.66 4.10 -8.71
N ASP A 86 20.21 4.41 -9.88
CA ASP A 86 20.37 5.80 -10.35
C ASP A 86 19.01 6.42 -10.72
N MET A 87 18.07 5.64 -11.26
CA MET A 87 16.70 6.10 -11.52
C MET A 87 15.99 6.50 -10.24
N ILE A 88 16.10 5.67 -9.18
CA ILE A 88 15.51 5.96 -7.87
C ILE A 88 16.18 7.19 -7.26
N ALA A 89 17.51 7.26 -7.26
CA ALA A 89 18.28 8.39 -6.74
C ALA A 89 17.88 9.72 -7.39
N LYS A 90 17.73 9.72 -8.73
CA LYS A 90 17.29 10.89 -9.50
C LYS A 90 15.87 11.33 -9.13
N ARG A 91 14.94 10.39 -8.93
CA ARG A 91 13.54 10.72 -8.54
C ARG A 91 13.42 11.20 -7.10
N LEU A 92 14.23 10.63 -6.19
CA LEU A 92 14.28 11.06 -4.80
C LEU A 92 15.12 12.33 -4.59
N ASN A 93 15.86 12.77 -5.61
CA ASN A 93 16.81 13.88 -5.55
C ASN A 93 17.85 13.71 -4.42
N ILE A 94 18.48 12.54 -4.36
CA ILE A 94 19.50 12.17 -3.36
C ILE A 94 20.66 11.44 -4.03
N SER A 95 21.76 11.22 -3.29
CA SER A 95 22.86 10.39 -3.77
C SER A 95 22.43 8.94 -4.00
N ARG A 96 23.08 8.25 -4.93
CA ARG A 96 22.88 6.81 -5.20
C ARG A 96 23.05 5.96 -3.93
N GLU A 97 24.03 6.28 -3.09
CA GLU A 97 24.27 5.61 -1.82
C GLU A 97 23.10 5.78 -0.84
N SER A 98 22.53 6.99 -0.78
CA SER A 98 21.35 7.27 0.05
C SER A 98 20.13 6.52 -0.47
N ALA A 99 19.92 6.48 -1.79
CA ALA A 99 18.87 5.70 -2.40
C ALA A 99 19.01 4.21 -2.06
N ASN A 100 20.20 3.64 -2.18
CA ASN A 100 20.48 2.26 -1.82
C ASN A 100 20.17 1.95 -0.35
N ARG A 101 20.54 2.85 0.56
CA ARG A 101 20.22 2.73 1.98
C ARG A 101 18.71 2.74 2.23
N ARG A 102 17.98 3.64 1.57
CA ARG A 102 16.51 3.75 1.69
C ARG A 102 15.79 2.52 1.14
N ILE A 103 16.19 2.04 -0.04
CA ILE A 103 15.64 0.82 -0.65
C ILE A 103 15.87 -0.38 0.27
N LYS A 104 17.08 -0.52 0.82
CA LYS A 104 17.40 -1.60 1.76
C LYS A 104 16.47 -1.55 2.98
N LYS A 105 16.35 -0.38 3.64
CA LYS A 105 15.43 -0.19 4.77
C LYS A 105 13.97 -0.48 4.42
N LEU A 106 13.54 -0.20 3.19
CA LEU A 106 12.18 -0.49 2.72
C LEU A 106 11.97 -1.99 2.50
N CYS A 107 12.95 -2.70 1.93
CA CYS A 107 12.89 -4.15 1.74
C CYS A 107 12.99 -4.93 3.06
N GLU A 108 13.62 -4.35 4.08
CA GLU A 108 13.72 -4.91 5.43
C GLU A 108 12.48 -4.61 6.28
N TYR A 109 11.69 -3.61 5.91
CA TYR A 109 10.49 -3.22 6.64
C TYR A 109 9.46 -4.34 6.68
N ARG A 110 8.89 -4.57 7.86
CA ARG A 110 7.81 -5.53 8.10
C ARG A 110 6.70 -4.83 8.86
N TRP A 111 5.48 -4.98 8.38
CA TRP A 111 4.29 -4.56 9.11
C TRP A 111 3.55 -5.82 9.55
N ASP A 112 3.41 -5.98 10.87
CA ASP A 112 2.93 -7.22 11.49
C ASP A 112 3.63 -8.48 10.94
N GLY A 113 4.96 -8.45 10.89
CA GLY A 113 5.78 -9.56 10.38
C GLY A 113 5.75 -9.77 8.86
N LYS A 114 4.88 -9.08 8.11
CA LYS A 114 4.75 -9.23 6.64
C LYS A 114 5.60 -8.22 5.88
N PRO A 115 6.34 -8.63 4.82
CA PRO A 115 7.06 -7.70 3.95
C PRO A 115 6.11 -6.81 3.16
N LEU A 116 6.46 -5.52 3.04
CA LEU A 116 5.80 -4.59 2.14
C LEU A 116 6.41 -4.62 0.73
N VAL A 117 7.73 -4.81 0.64
CA VAL A 117 8.46 -4.88 -0.63
C VAL A 117 9.41 -6.06 -0.60
N VAL A 118 9.40 -6.85 -1.67
CA VAL A 118 10.35 -7.93 -1.91
C VAL A 118 11.28 -7.53 -3.04
N LYS A 119 12.55 -7.91 -2.91
CA LYS A 119 13.59 -7.69 -3.91
C LYS A 119 14.08 -9.02 -4.43
N GLU A 120 14.06 -9.18 -5.75
CA GLU A 120 14.58 -10.36 -6.44
C GLU A 120 15.66 -9.96 -7.44
N ARG A 121 16.67 -10.82 -7.60
CA ARG A 121 17.65 -10.67 -8.67
C ARG A 121 17.30 -11.67 -9.75
N ARG A 122 16.83 -11.20 -10.90
CA ARG A 122 16.58 -12.07 -12.05
C ARG A 122 17.84 -12.22 -12.89
N ARG A 123 18.09 -13.44 -13.35
CA ARG A 123 19.13 -13.74 -14.34
C ARG A 123 18.48 -13.76 -15.71
N HIS A 124 19.19 -13.25 -16.70
CA HIS A 124 18.78 -13.38 -18.09
C HIS A 124 18.84 -14.84 -18.49
N GLU A 125 17.70 -15.39 -18.93
CA GLU A 125 17.52 -16.81 -19.22
C GLU A 125 18.54 -17.35 -20.24
N ARG A 126 18.91 -16.51 -21.22
CA ARG A 126 19.77 -16.89 -22.36
C ARG A 126 21.27 -16.70 -22.13
N THR A 127 21.68 -15.73 -21.29
CA THR A 127 23.10 -15.38 -21.10
C THR A 127 23.60 -15.66 -19.69
N GLN A 128 22.71 -16.07 -18.77
CA GLN A 128 23.00 -16.26 -17.34
C GLN A 128 23.60 -15.02 -16.64
N GLN A 129 23.57 -13.86 -17.30
CA GLN A 129 24.00 -12.59 -16.73
C GLN A 129 22.93 -12.08 -15.78
N TRP A 130 23.35 -11.51 -14.65
CA TRP A 130 22.45 -10.83 -13.72
C TRP A 130 21.94 -9.57 -14.38
N GLU A 131 20.70 -9.55 -14.86
CA GLU A 131 20.31 -8.46 -15.75
C GLU A 131 19.50 -7.38 -15.08
N ASN A 132 18.65 -7.66 -14.09
CA ASN A 132 18.00 -6.57 -13.34
C ASN A 132 17.59 -6.98 -11.92
N THR A 133 17.60 -6.01 -11.01
CA THR A 133 16.90 -6.15 -9.73
C THR A 133 15.43 -5.82 -9.95
N VAL A 134 14.56 -6.75 -9.62
CA VAL A 134 13.10 -6.56 -9.65
C VAL A 134 12.63 -6.33 -8.23
N TYR A 135 11.72 -5.37 -8.06
CA TYR A 135 11.05 -5.14 -6.79
C TYR A 135 9.55 -5.36 -6.94
N THR A 136 8.96 -6.09 -6.02
CA THR A 136 7.51 -6.34 -5.99
C THR A 136 6.92 -5.69 -4.75
N ILE A 137 5.95 -4.81 -4.95
CA ILE A 137 5.20 -4.20 -3.85
C ILE A 137 4.03 -5.13 -3.52
N LEU A 138 4.02 -5.68 -2.31
CA LEU A 138 3.02 -6.64 -1.89
C LEU A 138 1.77 -5.94 -1.34
N PRO A 139 0.56 -6.42 -1.67
CA PRO A 139 -0.65 -5.93 -1.03
C PRO A 139 -0.62 -6.34 0.44
N ILE A 140 -0.63 -5.35 1.34
CA ILE A 140 -0.92 -5.59 2.75
C ILE A 140 -2.44 -5.62 2.88
N SER A 141 -3.02 -6.76 2.52
CA SER A 141 -4.41 -7.11 2.84
C SER A 141 -4.42 -7.96 4.11
N GLN A 142 -5.40 -7.68 4.98
CA GLN A 142 -5.66 -8.40 6.24
C GLN A 142 -4.64 -8.17 7.34
N LEU A 143 -4.87 -7.09 8.07
CA LEU A 143 -4.59 -7.09 9.50
C LEU A 143 -5.91 -6.83 10.19
N THR A 144 -6.20 -7.65 11.20
CA THR A 144 -7.32 -7.49 12.11
C THR A 144 -7.20 -6.12 12.77
N ILE A 145 -7.87 -5.10 12.21
CA ILE A 145 -7.86 -3.71 12.70
C ILE A 145 -8.49 -3.61 14.12
N PHE A 146 -9.01 -4.71 14.67
CA PHE A 146 -9.46 -4.78 16.05
C PHE A 146 -8.76 -5.92 16.80
N GLY A 147 -7.52 -5.67 17.20
CA GLY A 147 -6.87 -6.38 18.31
C GLY A 147 -7.30 -5.81 19.67
N ASN A 148 -8.58 -5.48 19.85
CA ASN A 148 -9.12 -5.27 21.19
C ASN A 148 -9.62 -6.64 21.63
N GLU A 149 -8.90 -7.29 22.54
CA GLU A 149 -9.57 -8.23 23.45
C GLU A 149 -10.79 -7.50 24.01
N PRO A 150 -11.99 -8.11 24.03
CA PRO A 150 -13.09 -7.50 24.76
C PRO A 150 -12.60 -7.33 26.20
N GLU A 151 -12.48 -6.09 26.64
CA GLU A 151 -12.37 -5.77 28.06
C GLU A 151 -13.55 -6.48 28.70
N THR A 152 -13.26 -7.60 29.36
CA THR A 152 -14.24 -8.27 30.19
C THR A 152 -14.55 -7.26 31.28
N LEU A 153 -15.68 -6.57 31.14
CA LEU A 153 -16.26 -5.81 32.23
C LEU A 153 -16.37 -6.77 33.41
N ASP A 154 -15.51 -6.58 34.40
CA ASP A 154 -15.60 -7.29 35.65
C ASP A 154 -16.95 -6.91 36.27
N PRO A 155 -17.81 -7.87 36.64
CA PRO A 155 -19.10 -7.60 37.27
C PRO A 155 -19.01 -6.74 38.54
N SER A 156 -17.82 -6.46 39.05
CA SER A 156 -17.58 -5.60 40.22
C SER A 156 -17.58 -4.09 39.95
N ASP A 157 -17.66 -3.64 38.69
CA ASP A 157 -17.69 -2.21 38.34
C ASP A 157 -19.11 -1.61 38.17
N VAL A 158 -20.16 -2.28 38.67
CA VAL A 158 -21.55 -1.76 38.72
C VAL A 158 -21.99 -1.44 40.14
#